data_AF-A0A926HGA3-F1
#
_entry.id   AF-A0A926HGA3-F1
#
_cell.length_a   1.000
_cell.length_b   1.000
_cell.length_c   1.000
_cell.angle_alpha   90.00
_cell.angle_beta   90.00
_cell.angle_gamma   90.00
#
_symmetry.space_group_name_H-M   'P 1'
#
loop_
_entity.id
_entity.type
_entity.pdbx_description
1 polymer ?
#
loop_
_entity_poly.entity_id
_entity_poly.type
_entity_poly.pdbx_seq_one_letter_code
_entity_poly.pdbx_strand_id
1 'polypeptide(L)'
;MISRITSRLRNAILFHRIYSSMKYASIFLFACSLMAETANMGGNWVLNEQRSRFGDNPRPGNVFLTIEHNEPKLKYTGTVNQPTEGSIQDFSFDGAIDGKEYTIKQDGGDRKVVFKRINDRTVESVQSLNGGQLRSVMTMSSDRKTLERTMNFKDRDGKNRTWTEIYEKKQ
;
A
#
# COMPACT_ATOMS: atom_id res chain seq x y z
N MET A 1 -18.06 46.97 -98.06
CA MET A 1 -18.82 47.72 -97.02
C MET A 1 -18.10 47.48 -95.69
N ILE A 2 -17.55 48.50 -95.01
CA ILE A 2 -18.26 49.50 -94.15
C ILE A 2 -18.96 48.77 -93.00
N SER A 3 -18.73 48.97 -91.68
CA SER A 3 -17.94 49.91 -90.85
C SER A 3 -17.67 49.21 -89.49
N ARG A 4 -16.47 49.16 -88.87
CA ARG A 4 -15.71 50.17 -88.10
C ARG A 4 -16.27 50.53 -86.69
N ILE A 5 -15.33 50.76 -85.74
CA ILE A 5 -15.44 51.37 -84.37
C ILE A 5 -16.02 50.41 -83.29
N THR A 6 -15.50 50.22 -82.05
CA THR A 6 -14.25 50.56 -81.27
C THR A 6 -14.04 49.49 -80.15
N SER A 7 -12.86 49.20 -79.54
CA SER A 7 -12.01 49.96 -78.57
C SER A 7 -12.72 50.35 -77.26
N ARG A 8 -12.23 50.15 -76.01
CA ARG A 8 -10.86 50.12 -75.45
C ARG A 8 -10.80 49.51 -74.02
N LEU A 9 -9.64 48.92 -73.67
CA LEU A 9 -8.91 48.97 -72.38
C LEU A 9 -9.62 48.69 -71.03
N ARG A 10 -9.01 47.80 -70.21
CA ARG A 10 -8.15 48.19 -69.05
C ARG A 10 -7.37 47.01 -68.44
N ASN A 11 -6.09 47.23 -68.16
CA ASN A 11 -5.22 46.34 -67.35
C ASN A 11 -5.26 46.74 -65.86
N ALA A 12 -5.21 45.74 -64.96
CA ALA A 12 -4.70 45.79 -63.58
C ALA A 12 -4.69 44.33 -63.07
N ILE A 13 -3.60 43.56 -63.12
CA ILE A 13 -2.45 43.54 -62.18
C ILE A 13 -2.87 43.70 -60.71
N LEU A 14 -2.68 42.65 -59.87
CA LEU A 14 -1.83 42.63 -58.64
C LEU A 14 -2.24 41.55 -57.59
N PHE A 15 -1.24 41.15 -56.80
CA PHE A 15 -1.26 40.37 -55.54
C PHE A 15 -1.90 38.95 -55.57
N HIS A 16 -1.17 37.82 -55.50
CA HIS A 16 -0.01 37.40 -54.69
C HIS A 16 -0.37 37.13 -53.21
N ARG A 17 0.23 36.07 -52.63
CA ARG A 17 0.12 35.53 -51.24
C ARG A 17 -0.95 34.44 -50.98
N ILE A 18 -0.74 33.44 -50.09
CA ILE A 18 0.45 32.77 -49.50
C ILE A 18 -0.07 31.48 -48.80
N TYR A 19 0.67 30.36 -48.86
CA TYR A 19 0.81 29.25 -47.88
C TYR A 19 -0.43 28.71 -47.12
N SER A 20 -0.55 27.38 -47.04
CA SER A 20 -0.11 26.66 -45.82
C SER A 20 0.03 25.15 -46.03
N SER A 21 1.23 24.63 -45.78
CA SER A 21 1.51 23.20 -45.72
C SER A 21 1.15 22.64 -44.35
N MET A 22 0.02 21.92 -44.26
CA MET A 22 -0.47 21.37 -43.00
C MET A 22 0.37 20.16 -42.59
N LYS A 23 1.33 20.37 -41.69
CA LYS A 23 2.16 19.31 -41.09
C LYS A 23 1.36 18.56 -40.03
N TYR A 24 1.19 17.25 -40.20
CA TYR A 24 0.61 16.39 -39.17
C TYR A 24 1.56 16.26 -37.97
N ALA A 25 1.23 16.93 -36.87
CA ALA A 25 1.94 16.79 -35.61
C ALA A 25 1.47 15.51 -34.89
N SER A 26 2.30 14.46 -34.93
CA SER A 26 2.03 13.22 -34.18
C SER A 26 2.29 13.46 -32.69
N ILE A 27 1.23 13.55 -31.89
CA ILE A 27 1.33 13.65 -30.43
C ILE A 27 1.66 12.27 -29.87
N PHE A 28 2.92 12.08 -29.48
CA PHE A 28 3.35 10.91 -28.72
C PHE A 28 2.85 11.06 -27.27
N LEU A 29 1.67 10.48 -26.98
CA LEU A 29 1.17 10.35 -25.61
C LEU A 29 2.08 9.36 -24.86
N PHE A 30 3.09 9.90 -24.19
CA PHE A 30 3.96 9.13 -23.30
C PHE A 30 3.16 8.74 -22.06
N ALA A 31 2.47 7.61 -22.14
CA ALA A 31 1.75 7.00 -21.04
C ALA A 31 2.76 6.54 -19.98
N CYS A 32 3.12 7.47 -19.08
CA CYS A 32 3.99 7.20 -17.95
C CYS A 32 3.22 6.32 -16.95
N SER A 33 3.26 5.01 -17.18
CA SER A 33 2.76 4.02 -16.23
C SER A 33 3.59 4.13 -14.96
N LEU A 34 3.06 4.83 -13.96
CA LEU A 34 3.58 4.83 -12.60
C LEU A 34 3.55 3.38 -12.10
N MET A 35 4.69 2.69 -12.21
CA MET A 35 4.90 1.43 -11.50
C MET A 35 4.82 1.77 -10.01
N ALA A 36 3.71 1.42 -9.38
CA ALA A 36 3.51 1.61 -7.96
C ALA A 36 4.53 0.72 -7.24
N GLU A 37 5.55 1.34 -6.65
CA GLU A 37 6.57 0.60 -5.89
C GLU A 37 5.89 -0.11 -4.72
N THR A 38 6.00 -1.44 -4.69
CA THR A 38 5.51 -2.25 -3.56
C THR A 38 6.18 -1.77 -2.28
N ALA A 39 5.36 -1.38 -1.30
CA ALA A 39 5.82 -0.65 -0.14
C ALA A 39 6.67 -1.54 0.78
N ASN A 40 7.94 -1.16 0.91
CA ASN A 40 8.79 -1.68 1.97
C ASN A 40 8.22 -1.24 3.34
N MET A 41 8.07 -2.20 4.24
CA MET A 41 7.46 -2.04 5.58
C MET A 41 8.54 -1.97 6.68
N GLY A 42 9.81 -2.02 6.30
CA GLY A 42 10.95 -2.05 7.19
C GLY A 42 11.12 -0.76 8.00
N GLY A 43 11.65 -0.93 9.21
CA GLY A 43 11.92 0.13 10.16
C GLY A 43 11.54 -0.24 11.59
N ASN A 44 11.72 0.71 12.49
CA ASN A 44 11.30 0.60 13.89
C ASN A 44 9.94 1.29 14.06
N TRP A 45 9.02 0.62 14.71
CA TRP A 45 7.63 1.00 14.85
C TRP A 45 7.21 0.96 16.31
N VAL A 46 6.41 1.94 16.73
CA VAL A 46 5.85 2.04 18.08
C VAL A 46 4.34 2.18 17.98
N LEU A 47 3.60 1.40 18.76
CA LEU A 47 2.14 1.51 18.82
C LEU A 47 1.72 2.87 19.40
N ASN A 48 0.91 3.61 18.65
CA ASN A 48 0.19 4.78 19.16
C ASN A 48 -1.15 4.32 19.76
N GLU A 49 -1.15 4.06 21.07
CA GLU A 49 -2.34 3.64 21.83
C GLU A 49 -3.53 4.61 21.69
N GLN A 50 -3.26 5.92 21.56
CA GLN A 50 -4.28 6.97 21.49
C GLN A 50 -5.00 6.99 20.14
N ARG A 51 -4.28 6.73 19.04
CA ARG A 51 -4.86 6.61 17.68
C ARG A 51 -5.52 5.25 17.45
N SER A 52 -5.06 4.22 18.15
CA SER A 52 -5.58 2.85 18.07
C SER A 52 -7.03 2.70 18.59
N ARG A 53 -7.68 1.58 18.27
CA ARG A 53 -9.08 1.28 18.61
C ARG A 53 -9.22 -0.17 19.08
N PHE A 54 -9.25 -0.36 20.40
CA PHE A 54 -9.32 -1.70 21.02
C PHE A 54 -10.74 -2.21 21.29
N GLY A 55 -11.74 -1.32 21.38
CA GLY A 55 -13.08 -1.70 21.86
C GLY A 55 -12.99 -2.31 23.26
N ASP A 56 -13.67 -3.44 23.46
CA ASP A 56 -13.65 -4.22 24.71
C ASP A 56 -12.45 -5.18 24.84
N ASN A 57 -11.52 -5.17 23.88
CA ASN A 57 -10.30 -5.98 23.99
C ASN A 57 -9.33 -5.38 25.02
N PRO A 58 -8.54 -6.21 25.72
CA PRO A 58 -7.45 -5.73 26.56
C PRO A 58 -6.54 -4.79 25.78
N ARG A 59 -6.23 -3.64 26.39
CA ARG A 59 -5.27 -2.70 25.82
C ARG A 59 -3.87 -3.20 26.16
N PRO A 60 -2.98 -3.45 25.18
CA PRO A 60 -1.56 -3.54 25.50
C PRO A 60 -1.11 -2.18 26.06
N GLY A 61 0.02 -2.18 26.76
CA GLY A 61 0.79 -0.96 26.93
C GLY A 61 1.60 -0.71 25.66
N ASN A 62 2.83 -0.26 25.84
CA ASN A 62 3.77 -0.10 24.72
C ASN A 62 3.96 -1.41 23.94
N VAL A 63 3.90 -1.30 22.62
CA VAL A 63 4.37 -2.32 21.68
C VAL A 63 5.46 -1.74 20.80
N PHE A 64 6.62 -2.40 20.81
CA PHE A 64 7.76 -2.09 19.95
C PHE A 64 7.86 -3.17 18.87
N LEU A 65 8.10 -2.76 17.62
CA LEU A 65 8.12 -3.65 16.47
C LEU A 65 9.23 -3.21 15.50
N THR A 66 10.25 -4.05 15.32
CA THR A 66 11.29 -3.87 14.31
C THR A 66 10.99 -4.80 13.15
N ILE A 67 10.87 -4.24 11.94
CA ILE A 67 10.63 -4.99 10.70
C ILE A 67 11.86 -4.88 9.81
N GLU A 68 12.35 -6.03 9.37
CA GLU A 68 13.25 -6.20 8.23
C GLU A 68 12.43 -6.75 7.06
N HIS A 69 12.17 -5.93 6.05
CA HIS A 69 11.38 -6.33 4.88
C HIS A 69 12.18 -6.03 3.61
N ASN A 70 12.42 -7.05 2.80
CA ASN A 70 13.04 -6.98 1.48
C ASN A 70 12.31 -7.98 0.58
N GLU A 71 11.30 -7.52 -0.17
CA GLU A 71 10.29 -8.36 -0.84
C GLU A 71 10.91 -9.59 -1.56
N PRO A 72 10.39 -10.81 -1.34
CA PRO A 72 9.26 -11.16 -0.46
C PRO A 72 9.67 -11.44 0.99
N LYS A 73 10.97 -11.36 1.35
CA LYS A 73 11.47 -11.71 2.68
C LYS A 73 10.93 -10.76 3.74
N LEU A 74 10.34 -11.33 4.79
CA LEU A 74 9.80 -10.61 5.93
C LEU A 74 10.32 -11.24 7.21
N LYS A 75 11.04 -10.45 7.99
CA LYS A 75 11.46 -10.77 9.34
C LYS A 75 11.00 -9.66 10.26
N TYR A 76 10.54 -10.01 11.46
CA TYR A 76 10.26 -9.01 12.49
C TYR A 76 10.56 -9.55 13.88
N THR A 77 10.86 -8.63 14.78
CA THR A 77 10.95 -8.85 16.22
C THR A 77 10.20 -7.73 16.92
N GLY A 78 9.77 -7.98 18.15
CA GLY A 78 9.11 -6.96 18.94
C GLY A 78 8.80 -7.42 20.35
N THR A 79 8.33 -6.47 21.14
CA THR A 79 7.91 -6.70 22.53
C THR A 79 6.53 -6.09 22.76
N VAL A 80 5.69 -6.78 23.53
CA VAL A 80 4.39 -6.31 24.00
C VAL A 80 4.43 -6.22 25.51
N ASN A 81 4.19 -5.03 26.06
CA ASN A 81 3.84 -4.91 27.48
C ASN A 81 2.35 -5.28 27.66
N GLN A 82 2.06 -6.19 28.58
CA GLN A 82 0.72 -6.62 28.98
C GLN A 82 0.42 -6.14 30.43
N PRO A 83 -0.06 -4.89 30.62
CA PRO A 83 -0.22 -4.31 31.97
C PRO A 83 -1.18 -5.10 32.87
N THR A 84 -2.22 -5.71 32.28
CA THR A 84 -3.19 -6.54 33.01
C THR A 84 -2.60 -7.87 33.51
N GLU A 85 -1.61 -8.41 32.81
CA GLU A 85 -0.90 -9.65 33.19
C GLU A 85 0.37 -9.37 34.00
N GLY A 86 0.84 -8.12 34.05
CA GLY A 86 2.13 -7.75 34.64
C GLY A 86 3.34 -8.30 33.88
N SER A 87 3.17 -8.67 32.60
CA SER A 87 4.20 -9.36 31.81
C SER A 87 4.69 -8.53 30.62
N ILE A 88 5.92 -8.79 30.16
CA ILE A 88 6.43 -8.37 28.86
C ILE A 88 6.63 -9.63 28.03
N GLN A 89 6.11 -9.64 26.81
CA GLN A 89 6.18 -10.78 25.90
C GLN A 89 6.92 -10.40 24.62
N ASP A 90 8.00 -11.12 24.36
CA ASP A 90 8.75 -11.01 23.12
C ASP A 90 8.05 -11.82 22.03
N PHE A 91 8.11 -11.33 20.79
CA PHE A 91 7.61 -12.06 19.63
C PHE A 91 8.54 -11.87 18.43
N SER A 92 8.62 -12.90 17.58
CA SER A 92 9.42 -12.86 16.36
C SER A 92 8.81 -13.68 15.23
N PHE A 93 9.29 -13.41 14.02
CA PHE A 93 8.99 -14.14 12.80
C PHE A 93 10.16 -13.99 11.83
N ASP A 94 10.46 -15.05 11.07
CA ASP A 94 11.42 -15.06 9.98
C ASP A 94 10.81 -15.91 8.84
N GLY A 95 10.57 -15.30 7.68
CA GLY A 95 9.85 -15.93 6.57
C GLY A 95 9.63 -14.99 5.39
N ALA A 96 8.48 -15.10 4.71
CA ALA A 96 8.18 -14.32 3.52
C ALA A 96 6.68 -14.03 3.33
N ILE A 97 6.37 -13.07 2.47
CA ILE A 97 5.03 -12.68 2.02
C ILE A 97 4.70 -13.41 0.70
N ASP A 98 4.83 -14.74 0.72
CA ASP A 98 4.79 -15.59 -0.47
C ASP A 98 3.58 -16.55 -0.50
N GLY A 99 2.65 -16.40 0.44
CA GLY A 99 1.47 -17.25 0.58
C GLY A 99 1.73 -18.64 1.16
N LYS A 100 2.97 -18.99 1.54
CA LYS A 100 3.27 -20.25 2.23
C LYS A 100 2.93 -20.19 3.72
N GLU A 101 2.77 -21.37 4.31
CA GLU A 101 2.56 -21.55 5.74
C GLU A 101 3.91 -21.68 6.46
N TYR A 102 4.09 -20.86 7.50
CA TYR A 102 5.26 -20.84 8.37
C TYR A 102 4.83 -21.21 9.80
N THR A 103 5.69 -21.94 10.52
CA THR A 103 5.49 -22.25 11.95
C THR A 103 6.31 -21.30 12.80
N ILE A 104 5.65 -20.57 13.70
CA ILE A 104 6.29 -19.77 14.75
C ILE A 104 6.28 -20.59 16.03
N LYS A 105 7.48 -20.94 16.50
CA LYS A 105 7.67 -21.56 17.81
C LYS A 105 7.60 -20.50 18.90
N GLN A 106 6.93 -20.81 19.99
CA GLN A 106 6.74 -19.93 21.14
C GLN A 106 6.36 -20.77 22.37
N ASP A 107 6.65 -20.25 23.56
CA ASP A 107 6.20 -20.88 24.80
C ASP A 107 4.66 -20.88 24.86
N GLY A 108 4.08 -21.98 25.34
CA GLY A 108 2.62 -22.22 25.25
C GLY A 108 2.13 -22.83 23.93
N GLY A 109 3.03 -23.04 22.95
CA GLY A 109 2.81 -23.90 21.79
C GLY A 109 2.89 -23.21 20.44
N ASP A 110 3.37 -23.96 19.44
CA ASP A 110 3.56 -23.54 18.06
C ASP A 110 2.26 -22.97 17.45
N ARG A 111 2.38 -21.83 16.78
CA ARG A 111 1.33 -21.26 15.92
C ARG A 111 1.75 -21.29 14.47
N LYS A 112 0.77 -21.34 13.58
CA LYS A 112 1.02 -21.26 12.13
C LYS A 112 0.60 -19.91 11.58
N VAL A 113 1.32 -19.40 10.58
CA VAL A 113 1.00 -18.14 9.90
C VAL A 113 1.18 -18.25 8.39
N VAL A 114 0.29 -17.61 7.64
CA VAL A 114 0.44 -17.34 6.20
C VAL A 114 0.43 -15.82 5.99
N PHE A 115 1.34 -15.29 5.17
CA PHE A 115 1.35 -13.88 4.76
C PHE A 115 1.08 -13.75 3.24
N LYS A 116 0.26 -12.78 2.84
CA LYS A 116 -0.09 -12.51 1.43
C LYS A 116 -0.11 -11.02 1.12
N ARG A 117 0.50 -10.64 0.01
CA ARG A 117 0.40 -9.30 -0.58
C ARG A 117 -1.01 -9.13 -1.18
N ILE A 118 -1.75 -8.10 -0.77
CA ILE A 118 -3.10 -7.78 -1.28
C ILE A 118 -3.02 -6.66 -2.33
N ASN A 119 -2.15 -5.68 -2.10
CA ASN A 119 -1.76 -4.63 -3.04
C ASN A 119 -0.41 -4.05 -2.56
N ASP A 120 0.16 -3.09 -3.29
CA ASP A 120 1.47 -2.51 -3.00
C ASP A 120 1.67 -2.08 -1.54
N ARG A 121 0.63 -1.57 -0.87
CA ARG A 121 0.70 -1.07 0.50
C ARG A 121 0.11 -2.01 1.55
N THR A 122 -0.56 -3.08 1.15
CA THR A 122 -1.39 -3.92 2.04
C THR A 122 -0.90 -5.37 2.07
N VAL A 123 -0.68 -5.89 3.27
CA VAL A 123 -0.35 -7.29 3.56
C VAL A 123 -1.43 -7.87 4.45
N GLU A 124 -1.97 -9.02 4.06
CA GLU A 124 -2.79 -9.87 4.93
C GLU A 124 -1.89 -10.88 5.65
N SER A 125 -2.24 -11.22 6.89
CA SER A 125 -1.83 -12.50 7.47
C SER A 125 -2.98 -13.24 8.13
N VAL A 126 -2.88 -14.56 8.14
CA VAL A 126 -3.82 -15.45 8.85
C VAL A 126 -3.00 -16.35 9.76
N GLN A 127 -3.28 -16.29 11.06
CA GLN A 127 -2.64 -17.11 12.08
C GLN A 127 -3.60 -18.15 12.65
N SER A 128 -3.16 -19.40 12.74
CA SER A 128 -3.85 -20.47 13.47
C SER A 128 -3.26 -20.59 14.87
N LEU A 129 -4.12 -20.44 15.89
CA LEU A 129 -3.78 -20.39 17.30
C LEU A 129 -4.52 -21.49 18.06
N ASN A 130 -4.01 -21.88 19.25
CA ASN A 130 -4.68 -22.86 20.10
C ASN A 130 -6.10 -22.45 20.57
N GLY A 131 -6.47 -21.17 20.47
CA GLY A 131 -7.82 -20.67 20.78
C GLY A 131 -8.73 -20.38 19.57
N GLY A 132 -8.24 -20.45 18.33
CA GLY A 132 -8.99 -19.99 17.16
C GLY A 132 -8.10 -19.50 16.01
N GLN A 133 -8.63 -18.60 15.18
CA GLN A 133 -7.92 -18.00 14.05
C GLN A 133 -7.85 -16.48 14.20
N LEU A 134 -6.69 -15.90 13.87
CA LEU A 134 -6.46 -14.46 13.87
C LEU A 134 -6.11 -14.00 12.46
N ARG A 135 -7.01 -13.26 11.81
CA ARG A 135 -6.74 -12.56 10.55
C ARG A 135 -6.28 -11.13 10.85
N SER A 136 -5.27 -10.68 10.12
CA SER A 136 -4.69 -9.34 10.23
C SER A 136 -4.58 -8.73 8.83
N VAL A 137 -4.92 -7.45 8.69
CA VAL A 137 -4.67 -6.67 7.48
C VAL A 137 -3.85 -5.45 7.88
N MET A 138 -2.62 -5.37 7.38
CA MET A 138 -1.65 -4.31 7.67
C MET A 138 -1.41 -3.46 6.42
N THR A 139 -1.66 -2.16 6.53
CA THR A 139 -1.59 -1.18 5.45
C THR A 139 -0.59 -0.07 5.77
N MET A 140 0.33 0.20 4.85
CA MET A 140 1.28 1.30 4.94
C MET A 140 0.67 2.61 4.42
N SER A 141 0.85 3.70 5.16
CA SER A 141 0.48 5.05 4.72
C SER A 141 1.26 5.49 3.47
N SER A 142 0.71 6.44 2.70
CA SER A 142 1.35 6.95 1.48
C SER A 142 2.74 7.58 1.75
N ASP A 143 2.90 8.23 2.90
CA ASP A 143 4.15 8.85 3.37
C ASP A 143 5.12 7.88 4.06
N ARG A 144 4.76 6.60 4.18
CA ARG A 144 5.53 5.52 4.82
C ARG A 144 5.85 5.75 6.32
N LYS A 145 5.10 6.60 7.02
CA LYS A 145 5.28 6.93 8.46
C LYS A 145 4.31 6.22 9.40
N THR A 146 3.27 5.57 8.89
CA THR A 146 2.27 4.87 9.71
C THR A 146 1.94 3.49 9.12
N LEU A 147 1.91 2.47 9.96
CA LEU A 147 1.27 1.19 9.66
C LEU A 147 -0.06 1.12 10.41
N GLU A 148 -1.16 1.00 9.68
CA GLU A 148 -2.47 0.64 10.25
C GLU A 148 -2.65 -0.87 10.15
N ARG A 149 -3.00 -1.52 11.26
CA ARG A 149 -3.20 -2.97 11.34
C ARG A 149 -4.56 -3.28 11.95
N THR A 150 -5.50 -3.72 11.12
CA THR A 150 -6.80 -4.21 11.59
C THR A 150 -6.74 -5.70 11.83
N MET A 151 -7.23 -6.12 13.00
CA MET A 151 -7.14 -7.47 13.55
C MET A 151 -8.54 -8.02 13.75
N ASN A 152 -8.78 -9.26 13.36
CA ASN A 152 -10.01 -9.99 13.58
C ASN A 152 -9.69 -11.38 14.11
N PHE A 153 -9.97 -11.62 15.39
CA PHE A 153 -9.87 -12.92 16.03
C PHE A 153 -11.23 -13.60 16.03
N LYS A 154 -11.28 -14.82 15.50
CA LYS A 154 -12.44 -15.72 15.57
C LYS A 154 -12.08 -16.91 16.46
N ASP A 155 -12.82 -17.10 17.55
CA ASP A 155 -12.62 -18.27 18.41
C ASP A 155 -13.25 -19.55 17.82
N ARG A 156 -13.05 -20.68 18.51
CA ARG A 156 -13.59 -21.98 18.12
C ARG A 156 -15.12 -22.05 18.17
N ASP A 157 -15.77 -21.24 18.99
CA ASP A 157 -17.24 -21.13 19.07
C ASP A 157 -17.82 -20.23 17.95
N GLY A 158 -16.94 -19.56 17.19
CA GLY A 158 -17.30 -18.65 16.12
C GLY A 158 -17.55 -17.21 16.56
N LYS A 159 -17.27 -16.86 17.83
CA LYS A 159 -17.35 -15.47 18.31
C LYS A 159 -16.18 -14.68 17.74
N ASN A 160 -16.45 -13.44 17.33
CA ASN A 160 -15.47 -12.57 16.70
C ASN A 160 -15.12 -11.40 17.62
N ARG A 161 -13.83 -11.03 17.65
CA ARG A 161 -13.32 -9.80 18.26
C ARG A 161 -12.48 -9.05 17.23
N THR A 162 -12.69 -7.73 17.13
CA THR A 162 -11.99 -6.88 16.16
C THR A 162 -11.35 -5.69 16.87
N TRP A 163 -10.14 -5.31 16.46
CA TRP A 163 -9.46 -4.09 16.90
C TRP A 163 -8.55 -3.55 15.81
N THR A 164 -8.13 -2.29 15.94
CA THR A 164 -7.19 -1.64 15.02
C THR A 164 -6.02 -1.05 15.80
N GLU A 165 -4.82 -1.46 15.42
CA GLU A 165 -3.54 -0.95 15.93
C GLU A 165 -2.99 0.09 14.93
N ILE A 166 -2.57 1.25 15.44
CA ILE A 166 -1.89 2.28 14.65
C ILE A 166 -0.45 2.36 15.14
N TYR A 167 0.51 2.03 14.28
CA TYR A 167 1.93 2.13 14.59
C TYR A 167 2.55 3.32 13.88
N GLU A 168 3.36 4.09 14.60
CA GLU A 168 4.13 5.20 14.05
C GLU A 168 5.60 4.80 13.90
N LYS A 169 6.22 5.26 12.80
CA LYS A 169 7.62 4.99 12.54
C LYS A 169 8.49 5.83 13.46
N LYS A 170 9.36 5.18 14.23
CA LYS A 170 10.38 5.86 15.02
C LYS A 170 11.40 6.50 14.06
N GLN A 171 11.69 7.78 14.30
CA GLN A 171 12.76 8.52 13.61
C GLN A 171 14.14 8.02 14.02
#